data_AF-A0A920RTF0-F1
#
_entry.id   AF-A0A920RTF0-F1
#
_cell.length_a   1.000
_cell.length_b   1.000
_cell.length_c   1.000
_cell.angle_alpha   90.00
_cell.angle_beta   90.00
_cell.angle_gamma   90.00
#
_symmetry.space_group_name_H-M   'P 1'
#
loop_
_entity.id
_entity.type
_entity.pdbx_description
1 polymer ?
#
loop_
_entity_poly.entity_id
_entity_poly.type
_entity_poly.pdbx_seq_one_letter_code
_entity_poly.pdbx_strand_id
1 'polypeptide(L)' 'MKLTRLFITFLAILLIGAGDIQSGKEKSQICAACHAEDGNSVVGLWPSLAGQNQKYLFNQLKLIPN' A
#
# COMPACT_ATOMS: atom_id res chain seq x y z
N MET A 1 -25.11 -24.87 -15.32
CA MET A 1 -23.66 -24.65 -15.58
C MET A 1 -23.29 -23.20 -15.92
N LYS A 2 -24.10 -22.43 -16.67
CA LYS A 2 -23.83 -20.99 -16.91
C LYS A 2 -24.02 -20.13 -15.64
N LEU A 3 -25.06 -20.41 -14.85
CA LEU A 3 -25.37 -19.66 -13.63
C LEU A 3 -24.34 -19.87 -12.50
N THR A 4 -23.85 -21.11 -12.36
CA THR A 4 -22.79 -21.47 -11.40
C THR A 4 -21.47 -20.77 -11.72
N ARG A 5 -21.13 -20.61 -13.01
CA ARG A 5 -19.93 -19.88 -13.44
C ARG A 5 -20.02 -18.39 -13.16
N LEU A 6 -21.20 -17.78 -13.36
CA LEU A 6 -21.43 -16.36 -13.08
C LEU A 6 -21.27 -16.03 -11.59
N PHE A 7 -21.74 -16.93 -10.72
CA PHE A 7 -21.61 -16.81 -9.27
C PHE A 7 -20.16 -16.91 -8.79
N ILE A 8 -19.38 -17.82 -9.38
CA ILE A 8 -17.95 -18.00 -9.06
C ILE A 8 -17.14 -16.77 -9.46
N THR A 9 -17.40 -16.19 -10.63
CA THR A 9 -16.74 -14.95 -11.07
C THR A 9 -17.10 -13.75 -10.20
N PHE A 10 -18.34 -13.65 -9.72
CA PHE A 10 -18.76 -12.57 -8.83
C PHE A 10 -18.10 -12.66 -7.44
N LEU A 11 -18.00 -13.88 -6.90
CA LEU A 11 -17.30 -14.14 -5.64
C LEU A 11 -15.80 -13.86 -5.74
N ALA A 12 -15.17 -14.16 -6.88
CA ALA A 12 -13.75 -13.87 -7.11
C ALA A 12 -13.44 -12.35 -7.13
N ILE A 13 -14.36 -11.52 -7.63
CA ILE A 13 -14.20 -10.06 -7.64
C ILE A 13 -14.27 -9.49 -6.21
N LEU A 14 -15.10 -10.08 -5.34
CA LEU A 14 -15.16 -9.75 -3.91
C LEU A 14 -13.88 -10.13 -3.14
N LEU A 15 -13.07 -11.04 -3.69
CA LEU A 15 -11.82 -11.54 -3.09
C LEU A 15 -10.58 -10.75 -3.52
N ILE A 16 -10.71 -9.71 -4.36
CA ILE A 16 -9.60 -8.79 -4.66
C ILE A 16 -9.34 -7.96 -3.39
N GLY A 17 -8.46 -8.48 -2.53
CA GLY A 17 -8.16 -7.90 -1.23
C GLY A 17 -7.51 -6.52 -1.31
N ALA A 18 -7.82 -5.67 -0.35
CA ALA A 18 -7.10 -4.42 -0.11
C ALA A 18 -5.64 -4.67 0.31
N GLY A 19 -4.83 -3.62 0.37
CA GLY A 19 -3.48 -3.71 0.92
C GLY A 19 -3.49 -4.19 2.38
N ASP A 20 -2.56 -5.08 2.73
CA ASP A 20 -2.38 -5.59 4.09
C ASP A 20 -1.47 -4.65 4.89
N ILE A 21 -2.03 -4.07 5.96
CA ILE A 21 -1.34 -3.12 6.84
C ILE A 21 -0.18 -3.78 7.58
N GLN A 22 -0.35 -5.01 8.07
CA GLN A 22 0.67 -5.71 8.84
C GLN A 22 1.86 -6.05 7.95
N SER A 23 1.59 -6.66 6.79
CA SER A 23 2.61 -6.91 5.75
C SER A 23 3.29 -5.62 5.29
N GLY A 24 2.52 -4.52 5.18
CA GLY A 24 3.04 -3.20 4.82
C GLY A 24 4.05 -2.67 5.84
N LYS A 25 3.69 -2.73 7.14
CA LYS A 25 4.55 -2.30 8.26
C LYS A 25 5.86 -3.07 8.32
N GLU A 26 5.81 -4.39 8.12
CA GLU A 26 7.00 -5.24 8.11
C GLU A 26 7.93 -4.89 6.93
N LYS A 27 7.38 -4.65 5.75
CA LYS A 27 8.15 -4.29 4.55
C LYS A 27 8.74 -2.88 4.61
N SER A 28 8.08 -1.95 5.30
CA SER A 28 8.50 -0.55 5.35
C SER A 28 9.56 -0.24 6.41
N GLN A 29 10.09 -1.25 7.11
CA GLN A 29 11.08 -1.04 8.19
C GLN A 29 12.29 -0.21 7.74
N ILE A 30 12.82 -0.47 6.55
CA ILE A 30 13.98 0.27 6.01
C ILE A 30 13.65 1.73 5.71
N CYS A 31 12.39 2.05 5.43
CA CYS A 31 11.94 3.40 5.09
C CYS A 31 11.97 4.34 6.30
N ALA A 32 11.85 3.78 7.52
CA ALA A 32 11.83 4.54 8.76
C ALA A 32 13.12 5.32 9.02
N ALA A 33 14.24 4.88 8.43
CA ALA A 33 15.53 5.58 8.53
C ALA A 33 15.47 7.02 8.00
N CYS A 34 14.61 7.31 7.01
CA CYS A 34 14.44 8.63 6.42
C CYS A 34 13.07 9.25 6.73
N HIS A 35 12.02 8.43 6.80
CA HIS A 35 10.65 8.91 6.93
C HIS A 35 10.10 8.85 8.36
N ALA A 36 10.95 8.51 9.34
CA ALA A 36 10.60 8.20 10.73
C ALA A 36 9.72 6.94 10.89
N GLU A 37 9.66 6.41 12.11
CA GLU A 37 8.95 5.16 12.41
C GLU A 37 7.44 5.26 12.20
N ASP A 38 6.85 6.43 12.46
CA ASP A 38 5.43 6.72 12.29
C ASP A 38 5.10 7.36 10.92
N GLY A 39 6.11 7.59 10.08
CA GLY A 39 5.96 8.26 8.79
C GLY A 39 5.92 9.80 8.88
N ASN A 40 6.12 10.41 10.04
CA ASN A 40 6.22 11.86 10.21
C ASN A 40 7.70 12.28 10.25
N SER A 41 8.28 12.58 9.10
CA SER A 41 9.70 12.97 9.04
C SER A 41 9.94 14.30 9.75
N VAL A 42 11.02 14.36 10.53
CA VAL A 42 11.49 15.57 11.19
C VAL A 42 12.50 16.37 10.35
N VAL A 43 12.92 15.81 9.21
CA VAL A 43 13.87 16.43 8.28
C VAL A 43 13.11 16.95 7.07
N GLY A 44 13.15 18.26 6.81
CA GLY A 44 12.38 18.88 5.72
C GLY A 44 12.70 18.39 4.31
N LEU A 45 13.86 17.74 4.12
CA LEU A 45 14.25 17.12 2.85
C LEU A 45 13.51 15.79 2.59
N TRP A 46 13.13 15.06 3.63
CA TRP A 46 12.46 13.77 3.51
C TRP A 46 10.96 13.98 3.74
N PRO A 47 10.10 13.68 2.76
CA PRO A 47 8.68 13.95 2.91
C PRO A 47 8.05 13.06 3.99
N SER A 48 7.06 13.59 4.70
CA SER A 48 6.21 12.77 5.58
C SER A 48 5.26 11.91 4.74
N LEU A 49 5.11 10.65 5.15
CA LEU A 49 4.27 9.64 4.50
C LEU A 49 2.97 9.38 5.28
N ALA A 50 2.95 9.69 6.58
CA ALA A 50 1.79 9.51 7.44
C ALA A 50 0.57 10.27 6.91
N GLY A 51 -0.59 9.61 6.86
CA GLY A 51 -1.83 10.21 6.38
C GLY A 51 -1.90 10.49 4.88
N GLN A 52 -0.86 10.15 4.10
CA GLN A 52 -0.87 10.34 2.66
C GLN A 52 -1.87 9.41 1.96
N ASN A 53 -2.40 9.85 0.82
CA ASN A 53 -3.28 9.06 -0.01
C ASN A 53 -2.59 7.78 -0.50
N GLN A 54 -3.24 6.63 -0.30
CA GLN A 54 -2.71 5.31 -0.69
C GLN A 54 -2.34 5.23 -2.17
N LYS A 55 -3.19 5.76 -3.07
CA LYS A 55 -2.94 5.72 -4.52
C LYS A 55 -1.73 6.56 -4.90
N TYR A 56 -1.57 7.72 -4.24
CA TYR A 56 -0.40 8.55 -4.42
C TYR A 56 0.87 7.83 -3.97
N LEU A 57 0.91 7.28 -2.75
CA LEU A 57 2.06 6.52 -2.25
C LEU A 57 2.44 5.37 -3.18
N PHE A 58 1.45 4.58 -3.61
CA PHE A 58 1.68 3.47 -4.54
C PHE A 58 2.29 3.93 -5.87
N ASN A 59 1.79 5.04 -6.43
CA ASN A 59 2.33 5.59 -7.67
C ASN A 59 3.75 6.11 -7.48
N GLN A 60 4.06 6.78 -6.36
CA GLN A 60 5.43 7.26 -6.07
C GLN A 60 6.40 6.09 -5.92
N LEU A 61 6.03 5.04 -5.18
CA LEU A 61 6.85 3.83 -5.01
C LEU A 61 7.13 3.12 -6.34
N LYS A 62 6.22 3.19 -7.31
CA LYS A 62 6.44 2.64 -8.66
C LYS A 62 7.27 3.56 -9.55
N LEU A 63 7.20 4.86 -9.33
CA LEU A 63 7.89 5.87 -10.14
C LEU A 63 9.34 6.04 -9.71
N ILE A 64 9.63 5.89 -8.41
CA ILE A 64 10.95 6.02 -7.83
C ILE A 64 11.59 4.62 -7.82
N PRO A 65 12.44 4.27 -8.80
CA PRO A 65 13.22 3.06 -8.71
C PRO A 65 14.18 3.16 -7.52
N ASN A 66 14.31 2.05 -6.81
CA ASN A 66 15.34 1.81 -5.81
C ASN A 66 16.74 1.76 -6.42
#